data_AF-A0A942E0V8-F1
#
_entry.id   AF-A0A942E0V8-F1
#
_cell.length_a   1.000
_cell.length_b   1.000
_cell.length_c   1.000
_cell.angle_alpha   90.00
_cell.angle_beta   90.00
_cell.angle_gamma   90.00
#
_symmetry.space_group_name_H-M   'P 1'
#
loop_
_entity.id
_entity.type
_entity.pdbx_description
1 polymer ?
#
loop_
_entity_poly.entity_id
_entity_poly.type
_entity_poly.pdbx_seq_one_letter_code
_entity_poly.pdbx_strand_id
1 'polypeptide(L)'
;MVQSLLFFALGFLCAGLLALMAAPAVWRRAARLTRKRVEASIPLTLDEIQADKDRMRAEFAVAIRRLEVRVKELRDTANLQLVEIGHARKEIGQLTIERDEKARIIADLEAVGEELRSENDRETEEIAALTNRIAETERAFEERTRNFQEKTRELEKMNELHEEVSLELVDLQAELLQRTSEVEKLEVDLAAAAKTRRVGEKRVEELERELNSARAAMDAEKARAAELDQKIEGMTASIAELRDAGDSKEVEKSEAGQRLEERLLILTRENRKLKADLKRAEKARDASSAHADDAALREQINNLAAEVISLTSKLDGPDSPIRKALEEPGPGGKLGERPISLADRVLALRKTAADQADVTASESL
;
A
#
# COMPACT_ATOMS: atom_id res chain seq x y z
N MET A 1 -181.68 16.25 4.78
CA MET A 1 -180.42 16.97 4.45
C MET A 1 -180.58 18.49 4.43
N VAL A 2 -181.72 19.05 3.99
CA VAL A 2 -181.94 20.52 3.93
C VAL A 2 -181.95 21.21 5.31
N GLN A 3 -182.48 20.56 6.35
CA GLN A 3 -182.52 21.11 7.72
C GLN A 3 -181.12 21.35 8.31
N SER A 4 -180.17 20.45 8.10
CA SER A 4 -178.77 20.62 8.54
C SER A 4 -178.08 21.77 7.81
N LEU A 5 -178.43 21.98 6.54
CA LEU A 5 -177.92 23.09 5.72
C LEU A 5 -178.42 24.45 6.23
N LEU A 6 -179.69 24.54 6.65
CA LEU A 6 -180.27 25.79 7.19
C LEU A 6 -179.68 26.17 8.55
N PHE A 7 -179.49 25.22 9.47
CA PHE A 7 -178.80 25.49 10.74
C PHE A 7 -177.35 25.89 10.54
N PHE A 8 -176.66 25.29 9.56
CA PHE A 8 -175.32 25.69 9.18
C PHE A 8 -175.28 27.12 8.60
N ALA A 9 -176.21 27.45 7.68
CA ALA A 9 -176.31 28.78 7.10
C ALA A 9 -176.66 29.85 8.15
N LEU A 10 -177.60 29.57 9.06
CA LEU A 10 -177.96 30.47 10.15
C LEU A 10 -176.81 30.65 11.15
N GLY A 11 -176.11 29.56 11.52
CA GLY A 11 -174.92 29.61 12.36
C GLY A 11 -173.79 30.42 11.72
N PHE A 12 -173.57 30.24 10.41
CA PHE A 12 -172.59 31.03 9.65
C PHE A 12 -172.97 32.51 9.59
N LEU A 13 -174.25 32.83 9.34
CA LEU A 13 -174.74 34.21 9.33
C LEU A 13 -174.55 34.86 10.71
N CYS A 14 -174.88 34.13 11.78
CA CYS A 14 -174.76 34.63 13.16
C CYS A 14 -173.29 34.83 13.57
N ALA A 15 -172.40 33.89 13.22
CA ALA A 15 -170.96 34.03 13.42
C ALA A 15 -170.38 35.19 12.60
N GLY A 16 -170.83 35.35 11.34
CA GLY A 16 -170.47 36.47 10.48
C GLY A 16 -170.88 37.81 11.08
N LEU A 17 -172.08 37.90 11.65
CA LEU A 17 -172.61 39.11 12.28
C LEU A 17 -171.83 39.47 13.56
N LEU A 18 -171.51 38.48 14.40
CA LEU A 18 -170.64 38.66 15.56
C LEU A 18 -169.21 39.06 15.18
N ALA A 19 -168.65 38.47 14.12
CA ALA A 19 -167.34 38.84 13.59
C ALA A 19 -167.33 40.28 13.06
N LEU A 20 -168.39 40.70 12.35
CA LEU A 20 -168.57 42.08 11.89
C LEU A 20 -168.68 43.06 13.04
N MET A 21 -169.31 42.67 14.15
CA MET A 21 -169.41 43.49 15.35
C MET A 21 -168.06 43.61 16.09
N ALA A 22 -167.27 42.54 16.13
CA ALA A 22 -165.96 42.52 16.79
C ALA A 22 -164.81 43.12 15.94
N ALA A 23 -164.90 43.03 14.61
CA ALA A 23 -163.91 43.55 13.66
C ALA A 23 -163.48 45.01 13.93
N PRO A 24 -164.40 45.99 14.10
CA PRO A 24 -164.01 47.36 14.40
C PRO A 24 -163.36 47.54 15.78
N ALA A 25 -163.59 46.64 16.74
CA ALA A 25 -162.90 46.69 18.04
C ALA A 25 -161.46 46.16 17.94
N VAL A 26 -161.26 45.05 17.23
CA VAL A 26 -159.93 44.46 16.99
C VAL A 26 -159.07 45.39 16.14
N TRP A 27 -159.63 45.97 15.06
CA TRP A 27 -158.92 46.94 14.21
C TRP A 27 -158.47 48.18 14.99
N ARG A 28 -159.35 48.76 15.82
CA ARG A 28 -159.01 49.90 16.69
C ARG A 28 -157.93 49.57 17.72
N ARG A 29 -157.81 48.31 18.16
CA ARG A 29 -156.74 47.88 19.08
C ARG A 29 -155.42 47.66 18.33
N ALA A 30 -155.45 46.99 17.18
CA ALA A 30 -154.28 46.78 16.33
C ALA A 30 -153.66 48.11 15.88
N ALA A 31 -154.47 49.03 15.37
CA ALA A 31 -154.03 50.36 14.95
C ALA A 31 -153.42 51.19 16.08
N ARG A 32 -153.93 51.05 17.32
CA ARG A 32 -153.35 51.73 18.49
C ARG A 32 -151.99 51.16 18.88
N LEU A 33 -151.81 49.83 18.80
CA LEU A 33 -150.54 49.18 19.14
C LEU A 33 -149.47 49.44 18.07
N THR A 34 -149.84 49.41 16.77
CA THR A 34 -148.91 49.75 15.69
C THR A 34 -148.55 51.23 15.73
N ARG A 35 -149.52 52.13 15.95
CA ARG A 35 -149.26 53.56 16.14
C ARG A 35 -148.32 53.81 17.33
N LYS A 36 -148.58 53.23 18.51
CA LYS A 36 -147.68 53.35 19.68
C LYS A 36 -146.28 52.80 19.42
N ARG A 37 -146.15 51.70 18.66
CA ARG A 37 -144.86 51.10 18.33
C ARG A 37 -144.06 51.97 17.36
N VAL A 38 -144.74 52.52 16.35
CA VAL A 38 -144.13 53.44 15.38
C VAL A 38 -143.75 54.76 16.06
N GLU A 39 -144.63 55.30 16.91
CA GLU A 39 -144.37 56.51 17.69
C GLU A 39 -143.18 56.34 18.66
N ALA A 40 -142.96 55.15 19.22
CA ALA A 40 -141.79 54.88 20.06
C ALA A 40 -140.47 54.67 19.27
N SER A 41 -140.54 54.50 17.95
CA SER A 41 -139.37 54.22 17.09
C SER A 41 -138.96 55.41 16.22
N ILE A 42 -139.79 56.45 16.15
CA ILE A 42 -139.55 57.64 15.34
C ILE A 42 -139.41 58.81 16.31
N PRO A 43 -138.34 59.63 16.21
CA PRO A 43 -138.24 60.84 17.01
C PRO A 43 -139.37 61.79 16.59
N LEU A 44 -140.32 62.03 17.49
CA LEU A 44 -141.52 62.83 17.21
C LEU A 44 -141.37 64.25 17.72
N THR A 45 -140.37 64.52 18.56
CA THR A 45 -140.11 65.84 19.12
C THR A 45 -138.87 66.47 18.51
N LEU A 46 -138.91 67.79 18.32
CA LEU A 46 -137.77 68.56 17.80
C LEU A 46 -136.53 68.41 18.69
N ASP A 47 -136.74 68.29 20.01
CA ASP A 47 -135.69 68.18 21.01
C ASP A 47 -134.95 66.83 20.92
N GLU A 48 -135.65 65.72 20.66
CA GLU A 48 -135.02 64.40 20.45
C GLU A 48 -134.17 64.37 19.16
N ILE A 49 -134.65 64.99 18.07
CA ILE A 49 -133.88 65.12 16.82
C ILE A 49 -132.63 65.97 17.03
N GLN A 50 -132.73 67.04 17.83
CA GLN A 50 -131.58 67.87 18.20
C GLN A 50 -130.59 67.10 19.07
N ALA A 51 -131.07 66.31 20.04
CA ALA A 51 -130.23 65.47 20.88
C ALA A 51 -129.49 64.39 20.08
N ASP A 52 -130.14 63.71 19.14
CA ASP A 52 -129.49 62.73 18.26
C ASP A 52 -128.46 63.41 17.33
N LYS A 53 -128.78 64.58 16.80
CA LYS A 53 -127.85 65.37 15.99
C LYS A 53 -126.61 65.77 16.79
N ASP A 54 -126.79 66.25 18.02
CA ASP A 54 -125.69 66.64 18.90
C ASP A 54 -124.90 65.43 19.41
N ARG A 55 -125.57 64.29 19.63
CA ARG A 55 -124.92 63.00 19.88
C ARG A 55 -124.05 62.57 18.70
N MET A 56 -124.56 62.61 17.47
CA MET A 56 -123.79 62.28 16.27
C MET A 56 -122.60 63.23 16.10
N ARG A 57 -122.79 64.52 16.35
CA ARG A 57 -121.69 65.51 16.36
C ARG A 57 -120.64 65.17 17.40
N ALA A 58 -121.04 64.77 18.61
CA ALA A 58 -120.11 64.37 19.67
C ALA A 58 -119.38 63.06 19.30
N GLU A 59 -120.06 62.06 18.77
CA GLU A 59 -119.46 60.81 18.31
C GLU A 59 -118.44 61.06 17.20
N PHE A 60 -118.78 61.88 16.19
CA PHE A 60 -117.83 62.29 15.16
C PHE A 60 -116.67 63.11 15.71
N ALA A 61 -116.92 64.06 16.62
CA ALA A 61 -115.86 64.86 17.23
C ALA A 61 -114.87 63.99 18.03
N VAL A 62 -115.38 63.02 18.81
CA VAL A 62 -114.56 62.06 19.55
C VAL A 62 -113.80 61.12 18.60
N ALA A 63 -114.44 60.64 17.52
CA ALA A 63 -113.79 59.79 16.52
C ALA A 63 -112.66 60.53 15.80
N ILE A 64 -112.89 61.78 15.38
CA ILE A 64 -111.87 62.65 14.77
C ILE A 64 -110.74 62.86 15.78
N ARG A 65 -111.04 63.21 17.03
CA ARG A 65 -110.01 63.42 18.05
C ARG A 65 -109.18 62.17 18.31
N ARG A 66 -109.81 60.99 18.39
CA ARG A 66 -109.10 59.71 18.53
C ARG A 66 -108.21 59.43 17.34
N LEU A 67 -108.65 59.73 16.12
CA LEU A 67 -107.85 59.57 14.90
C LEU A 67 -106.66 60.52 14.92
N GLU A 68 -106.85 61.80 15.27
CA GLU A 68 -105.77 62.79 15.40
C GLU A 68 -104.71 62.35 16.40
N VAL A 69 -105.13 61.83 17.56
CA VAL A 69 -104.22 61.32 18.59
C VAL A 69 -103.43 60.12 18.06
N ARG A 70 -104.09 59.14 17.43
CA ARG A 70 -103.41 57.98 16.83
C ARG A 70 -102.44 58.39 15.72
N VAL A 71 -102.83 59.32 14.85
CA VAL A 71 -101.94 59.85 13.80
C VAL A 71 -100.73 60.54 14.42
N LYS A 72 -100.91 61.28 15.52
CA LYS A 72 -99.80 61.89 16.24
C LYS A 72 -98.87 60.83 16.85
N GLU A 73 -99.40 59.82 17.54
CA GLU A 73 -98.63 58.71 18.12
C GLU A 73 -97.85 57.94 17.04
N LEU A 74 -98.48 57.65 15.90
CA LEU A 74 -97.83 57.00 14.76
C LEU A 74 -96.72 57.88 14.15
N ARG A 75 -96.92 59.20 14.09
CA ARG A 75 -95.87 60.13 13.64
C ARG A 75 -94.72 60.21 14.63
N ASP A 76 -95.01 60.27 15.92
CA ASP A 76 -93.99 60.34 16.97
C ASP A 76 -93.14 59.06 16.99
N THR A 77 -93.78 57.88 16.86
CA THR A 77 -93.06 56.60 16.73
C THR A 77 -92.27 56.49 15.44
N ALA A 78 -92.82 56.90 14.30
CA ALA A 78 -92.09 56.93 13.03
C ALA A 78 -90.87 57.87 13.08
N ASN A 79 -90.99 59.04 13.72
CA ASN A 79 -89.88 59.97 13.91
C ASN A 79 -88.78 59.36 14.79
N LEU A 80 -89.13 58.67 15.88
CA LEU A 80 -88.15 57.97 16.72
C LEU A 80 -87.41 56.88 15.93
N GLN A 81 -88.15 56.06 15.17
CA GLN A 81 -87.56 55.03 14.32
C GLN A 81 -86.62 55.62 13.25
N LEU A 82 -86.96 56.77 12.66
CA LEU A 82 -86.08 57.44 11.70
C LEU A 82 -84.77 57.91 12.35
N VAL A 83 -84.81 58.38 13.59
CA VAL A 83 -83.61 58.76 14.35
C VAL A 83 -82.76 57.52 14.67
N GLU A 84 -83.36 56.42 15.13
CA GLU A 84 -82.67 55.15 15.39
C GLU A 84 -82.02 54.58 14.12
N ILE A 85 -82.73 54.60 12.99
CA ILE A 85 -82.18 54.22 11.68
C ILE A 85 -81.02 55.14 11.30
N GLY A 86 -81.11 56.44 11.59
CA GLY A 86 -80.02 57.39 11.38
C GLY A 86 -78.76 57.03 12.18
N HIS A 87 -78.92 56.69 13.46
CA HIS A 87 -77.83 56.23 14.32
C HIS A 87 -77.22 54.91 13.82
N ALA A 88 -78.06 53.91 13.54
CA ALA A 88 -77.61 52.62 13.03
C ALA A 88 -76.86 52.75 11.70
N ARG A 89 -77.32 53.62 10.79
CA ARG A 89 -76.61 53.90 9.53
C ARG A 89 -75.25 54.54 9.75
N LYS A 90 -75.14 55.45 10.72
CA LYS A 90 -73.86 56.08 11.08
C LYS A 90 -72.89 55.05 11.63
N GLU A 91 -73.35 54.17 12.52
CA GLU A 91 -72.55 53.08 13.09
C GLU A 91 -72.09 52.08 12.01
N ILE A 92 -72.99 51.65 11.12
CA ILE A 92 -72.64 50.81 9.96
C ILE A 92 -71.58 51.50 9.09
N GLY A 93 -71.70 52.80 8.86
CA GLY A 93 -70.70 53.57 8.12
C GLY A 93 -69.32 53.56 8.78
N GLN A 94 -69.26 53.74 10.10
CA GLN A 94 -68.01 53.69 10.86
C GLN A 94 -67.39 52.29 10.83
N LEU A 95 -68.18 51.25 11.11
CA LEU A 95 -67.73 49.86 11.06
C LEU A 95 -67.26 49.45 9.65
N THR A 96 -67.87 50.00 8.60
CA THR A 96 -67.43 49.75 7.22
C THR A 96 -66.05 50.35 6.96
N ILE A 97 -65.80 51.58 7.42
CA ILE A 97 -64.49 52.23 7.30
C ILE A 97 -63.43 51.44 8.06
N GLU A 98 -63.71 51.06 9.31
CA GLU A 98 -62.78 50.25 10.12
C GLU A 98 -62.50 48.88 9.48
N ARG A 99 -63.53 48.24 8.90
CA ARG A 99 -63.38 46.96 8.18
C ARG A 99 -62.52 47.13 6.93
N ASP A 100 -62.71 48.20 6.17
CA ASP A 100 -61.92 48.49 4.98
C ASP A 100 -60.46 48.81 5.34
N GLU A 101 -60.22 49.55 6.42
CA GLU A 101 -58.88 49.82 6.94
C GLU A 101 -58.17 48.54 7.39
N LYS A 102 -58.85 47.70 8.20
CA LYS A 102 -58.31 46.41 8.62
C LYS A 102 -58.05 45.49 7.42
N ALA A 103 -58.91 45.48 6.41
CA ALA A 103 -58.71 44.68 5.20
C ALA A 103 -57.47 45.14 4.43
N ARG A 104 -57.18 46.44 4.37
CA ARG A 104 -55.93 46.96 3.78
C ARG A 104 -54.71 46.54 4.59
N ILE A 105 -54.75 46.70 5.91
CA ILE A 105 -53.64 46.28 6.78
C ILE A 105 -53.36 44.78 6.64
N ILE A 106 -54.40 43.95 6.57
CA ILE A 106 -54.25 42.51 6.35
C ILE A 106 -53.59 42.24 4.99
N ALA A 107 -54.04 42.89 3.92
CA ALA A 107 -53.44 42.73 2.59
C ALA A 107 -51.96 43.15 2.56
N ASP A 108 -51.61 44.26 3.22
CA ASP A 108 -50.21 44.72 3.32
C ASP A 108 -49.36 43.73 4.13
N LEU A 109 -49.88 43.21 5.25
CA LEU A 109 -49.19 42.19 6.06
C LEU A 109 -49.05 40.85 5.33
N GLU A 110 -50.05 40.45 4.53
CA GLU A 110 -49.97 39.26 3.69
C GLU A 110 -48.92 39.43 2.59
N ALA A 111 -48.83 40.61 1.96
CA ALA A 111 -47.81 40.91 0.97
C ALA A 111 -46.39 40.86 1.58
N VAL A 112 -46.18 41.48 2.74
CA VAL A 112 -44.90 41.42 3.47
C VAL A 112 -44.60 39.99 3.92
N GLY A 113 -45.61 39.24 4.36
CA GLY A 113 -45.47 37.84 4.75
C GLY A 113 -45.04 36.94 3.58
N GLU A 114 -45.56 37.18 2.39
CA GLU A 114 -45.17 36.45 1.18
C GLU A 114 -43.75 36.83 0.72
N GLU A 115 -43.39 38.11 0.80
CA GLU A 115 -42.03 38.57 0.49
C GLU A 115 -41.00 37.93 1.44
N LEU A 116 -41.26 37.94 2.75
CA LEU A 116 -40.40 37.29 3.74
C LEU A 116 -40.30 35.78 3.54
N ARG A 117 -41.38 35.11 3.14
CA ARG A 117 -41.33 33.69 2.79
C ARG A 117 -40.48 33.44 1.56
N SER A 118 -40.64 34.24 0.51
CA SER A 118 -39.80 34.13 -0.69
C SER A 118 -38.33 34.41 -0.39
N GLU A 119 -38.02 35.34 0.53
CA GLU A 119 -36.66 35.59 0.98
C GLU A 119 -36.10 34.39 1.76
N ASN A 120 -36.89 33.81 2.68
CA ASN A 120 -36.49 32.62 3.43
C ASN A 120 -36.26 31.40 2.51
N ASP A 121 -37.11 31.22 1.50
CA ASP A 121 -36.94 30.16 0.49
C ASP A 121 -35.64 30.36 -0.31
N ARG A 122 -35.31 31.61 -0.68
CA ARG A 122 -34.02 31.92 -1.33
C ARG A 122 -32.83 31.65 -0.41
N GLU A 123 -32.89 32.10 0.84
CA GLU A 123 -31.84 31.87 1.82
C GLU A 123 -31.64 30.37 2.09
N THR A 124 -32.71 29.59 2.16
CA THR A 124 -32.63 28.14 2.35
C THR A 124 -32.04 27.43 1.12
N GLU A 125 -32.39 27.86 -0.10
CA GLU A 125 -31.75 27.39 -1.33
C GLU A 125 -30.25 27.74 -1.37
N GLU A 126 -29.88 28.96 -0.98
CA GLU A 126 -28.49 29.41 -0.88
C GLU A 126 -27.70 28.61 0.15
N ILE A 127 -28.27 28.38 1.34
CA ILE A 127 -27.67 27.54 2.39
C ILE A 127 -27.48 26.11 1.88
N ALA A 128 -28.47 25.55 1.18
CA ALA A 128 -28.35 24.21 0.61
C ALA A 128 -27.24 24.13 -0.46
N ALA A 129 -27.14 25.15 -1.32
CA ALA A 129 -26.08 25.26 -2.32
C ALA A 129 -24.70 25.39 -1.67
N LEU A 130 -24.54 26.26 -0.68
CA LEU A 130 -23.29 26.43 0.07
C LEU A 130 -22.91 25.16 0.84
N THR A 131 -23.87 24.47 1.44
CA THR A 131 -23.64 23.20 2.14
C THR A 131 -23.13 22.13 1.18
N ASN A 132 -23.75 22.00 0.01
CA ASN A 132 -23.28 21.08 -1.03
C ASN A 132 -21.87 21.45 -1.51
N ARG A 133 -21.60 22.75 -1.66
CA ARG A 133 -20.27 23.22 -2.07
C ARG A 133 -19.20 22.92 -1.04
N ILE A 134 -19.50 23.09 0.25
CA ILE A 134 -18.61 22.72 1.35
C ILE A 134 -18.35 21.22 1.31
N ALA A 135 -19.39 20.39 1.21
CA ALA A 135 -19.24 18.93 1.15
C ALA A 135 -18.41 18.47 -0.07
N GLU A 136 -18.55 19.12 -1.22
CA GLU A 136 -17.68 18.89 -2.39
C GLU A 136 -16.22 19.24 -2.09
N THR A 137 -15.97 20.39 -1.46
CA THR A 137 -14.61 20.82 -1.12
C THR A 137 -13.96 19.94 -0.06
N GLU A 138 -14.73 19.46 0.92
CA GLU A 138 -14.27 18.50 1.93
C GLU A 138 -13.88 17.18 1.29
N ARG A 139 -14.71 16.63 0.39
CA ARG A 139 -14.38 15.41 -0.37
C ARG A 139 -13.11 15.58 -1.20
N ALA A 140 -12.98 16.72 -1.91
CA ALA A 140 -11.78 17.01 -2.68
C ALA A 140 -10.52 17.14 -1.79
N PHE A 141 -10.68 17.68 -0.58
CA PHE A 141 -9.60 17.77 0.40
C PHE A 141 -9.22 16.40 0.97
N GLU A 142 -10.19 15.54 1.27
CA GLU A 142 -9.96 14.16 1.71
C GLU A 142 -9.22 13.35 0.64
N GLU A 143 -9.66 13.44 -0.62
CA GLU A 143 -8.99 12.80 -1.75
C GLU A 143 -7.55 13.30 -1.91
N ARG A 144 -7.33 14.62 -1.80
CA ARG A 144 -5.99 15.20 -1.88
C ARG A 144 -5.10 14.79 -0.72
N THR A 145 -5.67 14.62 0.47
CA THR A 145 -4.96 14.11 1.66
C THR A 145 -4.58 12.64 1.46
N ARG A 146 -5.46 11.80 0.93
CA ARG A 146 -5.15 10.40 0.58
C ARG A 146 -4.03 10.32 -0.46
N ASN A 147 -4.14 11.08 -1.55
CA ASN A 147 -3.11 11.13 -2.59
C ASN A 147 -1.75 11.59 -2.04
N PHE A 148 -1.75 12.54 -1.10
CA PHE A 148 -0.53 12.98 -0.45
C PHE A 148 0.07 11.87 0.42
N GLN A 149 -0.74 11.19 1.24
CA GLN A 149 -0.28 10.05 2.04
C GLN A 149 0.26 8.90 1.18
N GLU A 150 -0.36 8.61 0.05
CA GLU A 150 0.14 7.62 -0.91
C GLU A 150 1.49 8.02 -1.49
N LYS A 151 1.63 9.26 -1.95
CA LYS A 151 2.91 9.80 -2.44
C LYS A 151 3.99 9.82 -1.34
N THR A 152 3.64 10.12 -0.10
CA THR A 152 4.58 10.05 1.02
C THR A 152 5.06 8.62 1.24
N ARG A 153 4.17 7.63 1.22
CA ARG A 153 4.56 6.21 1.31
C ARG A 153 5.40 5.75 0.12
N GLU A 154 5.11 6.22 -1.09
CA GLU A 154 5.95 5.96 -2.26
C GLU A 154 7.34 6.57 -2.11
N LEU A 155 7.44 7.80 -1.59
CA LEU A 155 8.73 8.44 -1.30
C LEU A 155 9.50 7.73 -0.20
N GLU A 156 8.84 7.28 0.86
CA GLU A 156 9.45 6.47 1.93
C GLU A 156 10.03 5.17 1.36
N LYS A 157 9.25 4.43 0.56
CA LYS A 157 9.73 3.22 -0.11
C LYS A 157 10.90 3.49 -1.05
N MET A 158 10.84 4.56 -1.84
CA MET A 158 11.95 4.94 -2.71
C MET A 158 13.19 5.34 -1.91
N ASN A 159 13.01 5.97 -0.75
CA ASN A 159 14.10 6.31 0.14
C ASN A 159 14.72 5.06 0.78
N GLU A 160 13.91 4.09 1.21
CA GLU A 160 14.36 2.78 1.69
C GLU A 160 15.18 2.05 0.61
N LEU A 161 14.67 2.00 -0.62
CA LEU A 161 15.39 1.39 -1.76
C LEU A 161 16.70 2.15 -2.07
N HIS A 162 16.69 3.48 -2.00
CA HIS A 162 17.91 4.28 -2.17
C HIS A 162 18.92 4.02 -1.05
N GLU A 163 18.47 3.86 0.19
CA GLU A 163 19.34 3.54 1.33
C GLU A 163 19.93 2.13 1.17
N GLU A 164 19.13 1.15 0.75
CA GLU A 164 19.58 -0.21 0.42
C GLU A 164 20.63 -0.21 -0.70
N VAL A 165 20.34 0.44 -1.84
CA VAL A 165 21.29 0.55 -2.96
C VAL A 165 22.55 1.32 -2.55
N SER A 166 22.43 2.34 -1.69
CA SER A 166 23.58 3.08 -1.18
C SER A 166 24.46 2.20 -0.28
N LEU A 167 23.86 1.33 0.54
CA LEU A 167 24.60 0.36 1.36
C LEU A 167 25.30 -0.68 0.47
N GLU A 168 24.60 -1.24 -0.52
CA GLU A 168 25.20 -2.16 -1.48
C GLU A 168 26.37 -1.53 -2.26
N LEU A 169 26.25 -0.25 -2.63
CA LEU A 169 27.32 0.49 -3.29
C LEU A 169 28.53 0.66 -2.37
N VAL A 170 28.33 0.96 -1.08
CA VAL A 170 29.40 1.06 -0.08
C VAL A 170 30.08 -0.30 0.11
N ASP A 171 29.31 -1.38 0.20
CA ASP A 171 29.82 -2.75 0.34
C ASP A 171 30.63 -3.15 -0.89
N LEU A 172 30.12 -2.90 -2.10
CA LEU A 172 30.84 -3.16 -3.35
C LEU A 172 32.11 -2.30 -3.46
N GLN A 173 32.07 -1.05 -3.00
CA GLN A 173 33.24 -0.18 -3.00
C GLN A 173 34.29 -0.66 -1.98
N ALA A 174 33.87 -1.19 -0.83
CA ALA A 174 34.76 -1.82 0.14
C ALA A 174 35.39 -3.10 -0.42
N GLU A 175 34.61 -3.96 -1.11
CA GLU A 175 35.13 -5.14 -1.79
C GLU A 175 36.12 -4.76 -2.89
N LEU A 176 35.80 -3.76 -3.73
CA LEU A 176 36.72 -3.25 -4.73
C LEU A 176 38.01 -2.72 -4.11
N LEU A 177 37.95 -1.96 -3.01
CA LEU A 177 39.13 -1.51 -2.29
C LEU A 177 39.94 -2.69 -1.76
N GLN A 178 39.30 -3.69 -1.17
CA GLN A 178 39.97 -4.91 -0.71
C GLN A 178 40.66 -5.62 -1.88
N ARG A 179 39.96 -5.84 -3.01
CA ARG A 179 40.51 -6.46 -4.22
C ARG A 179 41.66 -5.65 -4.80
N THR A 180 41.57 -4.33 -4.85
CA THR A 180 42.70 -3.49 -5.30
C THR A 180 43.90 -3.64 -4.37
N SER A 181 43.70 -3.70 -3.06
CA SER A 181 44.79 -3.94 -2.10
C SER A 181 45.38 -5.34 -2.21
N GLU A 182 44.56 -6.36 -2.52
CA GLU A 182 45.02 -7.72 -2.80
C GLU A 182 45.85 -7.76 -4.09
N VAL A 183 45.40 -7.07 -5.14
CA VAL A 183 46.15 -6.93 -6.40
C VAL A 183 47.48 -6.22 -6.16
N GLU A 184 47.51 -5.11 -5.41
CA GLU A 184 48.76 -4.43 -5.07
C GLU A 184 49.72 -5.33 -4.29
N LYS A 185 49.23 -6.11 -3.31
CA LYS A 185 50.05 -7.10 -2.59
C LYS A 185 50.59 -8.18 -3.53
N LEU A 186 49.75 -8.73 -4.39
CA LEU A 186 50.14 -9.74 -5.39
C LEU A 186 51.16 -9.18 -6.37
N GLU A 187 51.05 -7.91 -6.78
CA GLU A 187 52.04 -7.25 -7.62
C GLU A 187 53.40 -7.11 -6.90
N VAL A 188 53.39 -6.74 -5.61
CA VAL A 188 54.60 -6.69 -4.79
C VAL A 188 55.22 -8.07 -4.63
N ASP A 189 54.42 -9.09 -4.33
CA ASP A 189 54.88 -10.48 -4.18
C ASP A 189 55.41 -11.03 -5.50
N LEU A 190 54.77 -10.71 -6.63
CA LEU A 190 55.24 -11.11 -7.96
C LEU A 190 56.54 -10.39 -8.34
N ALA A 191 56.70 -9.12 -7.98
CA ALA A 191 57.95 -8.39 -8.14
C ALA A 191 59.07 -8.98 -7.26
N ALA A 192 58.76 -9.36 -6.01
CA ALA A 192 59.68 -10.04 -5.11
C ALA A 192 60.08 -11.42 -5.64
N ALA A 193 59.12 -12.22 -6.10
CA ALA A 193 59.34 -13.52 -6.74
C ALA A 193 60.15 -13.40 -8.04
N ALA A 194 59.89 -12.38 -8.86
CA ALA A 194 60.70 -12.10 -10.05
C ALA A 194 62.15 -11.72 -9.67
N LYS A 195 62.35 -10.99 -8.58
CA LYS A 195 63.68 -10.65 -8.06
C LYS A 195 64.40 -11.88 -7.51
N THR A 196 63.74 -12.72 -6.71
CA THR A 196 64.34 -13.96 -6.20
C THR A 196 64.65 -14.92 -7.34
N ARG A 197 63.77 -15.03 -8.34
CA ARG A 197 64.03 -15.79 -9.56
C ARG A 197 65.24 -15.27 -10.32
N ARG A 198 65.38 -13.95 -10.52
CA ARG A 198 66.60 -13.37 -11.14
C ARG A 198 67.87 -13.66 -10.35
N VAL A 199 67.79 -13.61 -9.01
CA VAL A 199 68.94 -13.96 -8.15
C VAL A 199 69.24 -15.46 -8.26
N GLY A 200 68.22 -16.31 -8.29
CA GLY A 200 68.35 -17.74 -8.54
C GLY A 200 68.95 -18.05 -9.90
N GLU A 201 68.47 -17.41 -10.97
CA GLU A 201 69.00 -17.53 -12.33
C GLU A 201 70.47 -17.10 -12.38
N LYS A 202 70.85 -15.98 -11.76
CA LYS A 202 72.25 -15.58 -11.64
C LYS A 202 73.08 -16.59 -10.87
N ARG A 203 72.52 -17.18 -9.80
CA ARG A 203 73.22 -18.21 -9.02
C ARG A 203 73.38 -19.50 -9.81
N VAL A 204 72.39 -19.87 -10.62
CA VAL A 204 72.48 -20.99 -11.56
C VAL A 204 73.56 -20.70 -12.60
N GLU A 205 73.60 -19.51 -13.20
CA GLU A 205 74.67 -19.12 -14.13
C GLU A 205 76.06 -19.15 -13.47
N GLU A 206 76.19 -18.70 -12.22
CA GLU A 206 77.45 -18.80 -11.45
C GLU A 206 77.84 -20.24 -11.20
N LEU A 207 76.91 -21.08 -10.74
CA LEU A 207 77.14 -22.51 -10.54
C LEU A 207 77.49 -23.22 -11.84
N GLU A 208 76.89 -22.83 -12.98
CA GLU A 208 77.25 -23.34 -14.30
C GLU A 208 78.66 -22.91 -14.71
N ARG A 209 79.07 -21.67 -14.42
CA ARG A 209 80.46 -21.20 -14.64
C ARG A 209 81.44 -21.92 -13.73
N GLU A 210 81.11 -22.13 -12.46
CA GLU A 210 81.91 -22.91 -11.51
C GLU A 210 82.02 -24.37 -11.98
N LEU A 211 80.92 -25.00 -12.40
CA LEU A 211 80.90 -26.35 -12.94
C LEU A 211 81.75 -26.47 -14.22
N ASN A 212 81.63 -25.50 -15.14
CA ASN A 212 82.40 -25.49 -16.38
C ASN A 212 83.89 -25.26 -16.13
N SER A 213 84.25 -24.40 -15.17
CA SER A 213 85.66 -24.20 -14.79
C SER A 213 86.23 -25.40 -14.04
N ALA A 214 85.46 -26.07 -13.18
CA ALA A 214 85.83 -27.33 -12.54
C ALA A 214 85.99 -28.47 -13.58
N ARG A 215 85.11 -28.53 -14.59
CA ARG A 215 85.25 -29.46 -15.73
C ARG A 215 86.52 -29.18 -16.52
N ALA A 216 86.79 -27.93 -16.87
CA ALA A 216 88.02 -27.55 -17.57
C ALA A 216 89.28 -27.87 -16.76
N ALA A 217 89.26 -27.66 -15.43
CA ALA A 217 90.35 -28.05 -14.54
C ALA A 217 90.53 -29.58 -14.49
N MET A 218 89.43 -30.34 -14.43
CA MET A 218 89.47 -31.80 -14.49
C MET A 218 90.02 -32.30 -15.82
N ASP A 219 89.61 -31.72 -16.94
CA ASP A 219 90.12 -32.08 -18.28
C ASP A 219 91.61 -31.69 -18.43
N ALA A 220 92.04 -30.58 -17.83
CA ALA A 220 93.46 -30.20 -17.78
C ALA A 220 94.30 -31.18 -16.94
N GLU A 221 93.79 -31.64 -15.79
CA GLU A 221 94.44 -32.68 -14.99
C GLU A 221 94.46 -34.04 -15.71
N LYS A 222 93.42 -34.37 -16.49
CA LYS A 222 93.44 -35.54 -17.40
C LYS A 222 94.50 -35.39 -18.49
N ALA A 223 94.62 -34.22 -19.11
CA ALA A 223 95.63 -33.95 -20.13
C ALA A 223 97.06 -34.04 -19.54
N ARG A 224 97.28 -33.53 -18.32
CA ARG A 224 98.55 -33.68 -17.60
C ARG A 224 98.88 -35.14 -17.28
N ALA A 225 97.89 -35.93 -16.87
CA ALA A 225 98.07 -37.37 -16.67
C ALA A 225 98.45 -38.09 -17.98
N ALA A 226 97.83 -37.71 -19.11
CA ALA A 226 98.17 -38.25 -20.43
C ALA A 226 99.55 -37.80 -20.93
N GLU A 227 99.95 -36.54 -20.68
CA GLU A 227 101.28 -36.04 -21.03
C GLU A 227 102.38 -36.69 -20.18
N LEU A 228 102.11 -36.95 -18.90
CA LEU A 228 102.97 -37.75 -18.04
C LEU A 228 103.04 -39.21 -18.50
N ASP A 229 101.94 -39.79 -18.99
CA ASP A 229 101.94 -41.12 -19.61
C ASP A 229 102.82 -41.13 -20.88
N GLN A 230 102.70 -40.14 -21.77
CA GLN A 230 103.57 -40.01 -22.94
C GLN A 230 105.05 -39.80 -22.56
N LYS A 231 105.35 -39.04 -21.51
CA LYS A 231 106.72 -38.89 -21.00
C LYS A 231 107.25 -40.19 -20.40
N ILE A 232 106.42 -40.97 -19.69
CA ILE A 232 106.78 -42.28 -19.18
C ILE A 232 107.02 -43.25 -20.34
N GLU A 233 106.16 -43.27 -21.37
CA GLU A 233 106.31 -44.07 -22.59
C GLU A 233 107.56 -43.68 -23.39
N GLY A 234 107.82 -42.37 -23.55
CA GLY A 234 109.01 -41.87 -24.22
C GLY A 234 110.31 -42.18 -23.47
N MET A 235 110.33 -42.07 -22.14
CA MET A 235 111.50 -42.45 -21.33
C MET A 235 111.69 -43.96 -21.25
N THR A 236 110.62 -44.76 -21.25
CA THR A 236 110.73 -46.23 -21.37
C THR A 236 111.18 -46.66 -22.75
N ALA A 237 110.78 -45.97 -23.81
CA ALA A 237 111.30 -46.18 -25.17
C ALA A 237 112.78 -45.78 -25.29
N SER A 238 113.20 -44.68 -24.67
CA SER A 238 114.60 -44.24 -24.65
C SER A 238 115.49 -45.19 -23.84
N ILE A 239 114.97 -45.80 -22.76
CA ILE A 239 115.65 -46.88 -22.03
C ILE A 239 115.72 -48.16 -22.87
N ALA A 240 114.70 -48.44 -23.69
CA ALA A 240 114.73 -49.57 -24.62
C ALA A 240 115.73 -49.37 -25.77
N GLU A 241 115.82 -48.16 -26.35
CA GLU A 241 116.80 -47.82 -27.39
C GLU A 241 118.24 -47.81 -26.87
N LEU A 242 118.48 -47.29 -25.66
CA LEU A 242 119.78 -47.37 -24.98
C LEU A 242 120.18 -48.82 -24.66
N ARG A 243 119.22 -49.74 -24.56
CA ARG A 243 119.45 -51.16 -24.30
C ARG A 243 119.76 -51.96 -25.58
N ASP A 244 119.38 -51.44 -26.75
CA ASP A 244 119.51 -52.15 -28.04
C ASP A 244 120.74 -51.70 -28.87
N ALA A 245 121.39 -50.58 -28.52
CA ALA A 245 122.41 -49.92 -29.35
C ALA A 245 123.90 -50.17 -29.01
N GLY A 246 124.28 -51.10 -28.10
CA GLY A 246 125.71 -51.45 -27.95
C GLY A 246 126.10 -52.23 -26.69
N ASP A 247 127.14 -53.06 -26.84
CA ASP A 247 127.73 -54.06 -25.95
C ASP A 247 127.54 -53.96 -24.41
N SER A 248 127.03 -55.06 -23.86
CA SER A 248 127.34 -55.74 -22.58
C SER A 248 127.81 -54.90 -21.37
N LYS A 249 127.00 -54.90 -20.30
CA LYS A 249 127.41 -54.76 -18.88
C LYS A 249 128.12 -53.46 -18.43
N GLU A 250 128.44 -52.53 -19.31
CA GLU A 250 128.97 -51.19 -18.94
C GLU A 250 127.92 -50.07 -18.91
N VAL A 251 126.69 -50.33 -19.33
CA VAL A 251 125.57 -49.36 -19.30
C VAL A 251 124.79 -49.38 -17.97
N GLU A 252 124.91 -50.43 -17.15
CA GLU A 252 124.29 -50.52 -15.81
C GLU A 252 124.97 -49.62 -14.73
N LYS A 253 126.11 -48.98 -15.05
CA LYS A 253 126.90 -48.14 -14.11
C LYS A 253 127.08 -46.68 -14.52
N SER A 254 126.39 -46.21 -15.56
CA SER A 254 126.37 -44.78 -15.89
C SER A 254 125.42 -44.02 -14.96
N GLU A 255 125.89 -42.94 -14.32
CA GLU A 255 125.08 -42.06 -13.46
C GLU A 255 123.84 -41.50 -14.18
N ALA A 256 123.87 -41.42 -15.52
CA ALA A 256 122.74 -40.94 -16.31
C ALA A 256 121.59 -41.97 -16.37
N GLY A 257 121.88 -43.27 -16.44
CA GLY A 257 120.87 -44.33 -16.47
C GLY A 257 120.13 -44.49 -15.14
N GLN A 258 120.87 -44.49 -14.02
CA GLN A 258 120.28 -44.60 -12.69
C GLN A 258 119.44 -43.38 -12.31
N ARG A 259 119.88 -42.17 -12.69
CA ARG A 259 119.07 -40.95 -12.50
C ARG A 259 117.79 -40.97 -13.32
N LEU A 260 117.82 -41.53 -14.53
CA LEU A 260 116.63 -41.69 -15.36
C LEU A 260 115.66 -42.73 -14.80
N GLU A 261 116.19 -43.84 -14.27
CA GLU A 261 115.38 -44.91 -13.68
C GLU A 261 114.73 -44.48 -12.35
N GLU A 262 115.46 -43.73 -11.52
CA GLU A 262 114.92 -43.11 -10.30
C GLU A 262 113.84 -42.06 -10.63
N ARG A 263 114.07 -41.23 -11.66
CA ARG A 263 113.09 -40.26 -12.16
C ARG A 263 111.83 -40.96 -12.68
N LEU A 264 111.97 -42.09 -13.38
CA LEU A 264 110.84 -42.88 -13.86
C LEU A 264 110.03 -43.46 -12.72
N LEU A 265 110.66 -43.99 -11.67
CA LEU A 265 109.96 -44.52 -10.52
C LEU A 265 109.15 -43.44 -9.79
N ILE A 266 109.70 -42.23 -9.66
CA ILE A 266 109.00 -41.08 -9.07
C ILE A 266 107.80 -40.69 -9.94
N LEU A 267 108.00 -40.47 -11.24
CA LEU A 267 106.93 -40.10 -12.18
C LEU A 267 105.83 -41.18 -12.27
N THR A 268 106.19 -42.46 -12.21
CA THR A 268 105.23 -43.57 -12.25
C THR A 268 104.39 -43.64 -10.98
N ARG A 269 104.98 -43.37 -9.81
CA ARG A 269 104.25 -43.30 -8.54
C ARG A 269 103.30 -42.10 -8.52
N GLU A 270 103.75 -40.95 -8.98
CA GLU A 270 102.92 -39.74 -9.09
C GLU A 270 101.76 -39.95 -10.05
N ASN A 271 102.00 -40.55 -11.22
CA ASN A 271 100.96 -40.84 -12.21
C ASN A 271 99.95 -41.88 -11.68
N ARG A 272 100.41 -42.94 -11.00
CA ARG A 272 99.51 -43.90 -10.34
C ARG A 272 98.65 -43.25 -9.25
N LYS A 273 99.19 -42.30 -8.49
CA LYS A 273 98.46 -41.55 -7.48
C LYS A 273 97.41 -40.63 -8.11
N LEU A 274 97.79 -39.87 -9.15
CA LEU A 274 96.88 -39.02 -9.92
C LEU A 274 95.74 -39.82 -10.57
N LYS A 275 96.02 -40.99 -11.14
CA LYS A 275 94.99 -41.91 -11.69
C LYS A 275 94.02 -42.43 -10.63
N ALA A 276 94.52 -42.77 -9.44
CA ALA A 276 93.68 -43.21 -8.34
C ALA A 276 92.75 -42.10 -7.84
N ASP A 277 93.26 -40.87 -7.77
CA ASP A 277 92.49 -39.69 -7.34
C ASP A 277 91.45 -39.28 -8.41
N LEU A 278 91.79 -39.33 -9.71
CA LEU A 278 90.84 -39.15 -10.82
C LEU A 278 89.70 -40.17 -10.80
N LYS A 279 90.02 -41.46 -10.59
CA LYS A 279 89.01 -42.53 -10.55
C LYS A 279 88.06 -42.39 -9.35
N ARG A 280 88.53 -41.85 -8.22
CA ARG A 280 87.69 -41.53 -7.05
C ARG A 280 86.77 -40.35 -7.33
N ALA A 281 87.27 -39.31 -7.99
CA ALA A 281 86.46 -38.16 -8.39
C ALA A 281 85.37 -38.53 -9.40
N GLU A 282 85.68 -39.38 -10.39
CA GLU A 282 84.68 -39.89 -11.35
C GLU A 282 83.59 -40.73 -10.67
N LYS A 283 83.96 -41.62 -9.74
CA LYS A 283 82.98 -42.45 -9.02
C LYS A 283 82.08 -41.62 -8.10
N ALA A 284 82.59 -40.54 -7.52
CA ALA A 284 81.78 -39.60 -6.73
C ALA A 284 80.77 -38.84 -7.59
N ARG A 285 81.14 -38.51 -8.84
CA ARG A 285 80.25 -37.84 -9.81
C ARG A 285 79.06 -38.73 -10.20
N ASP A 286 79.32 -39.98 -10.55
CA ASP A 286 78.27 -40.89 -11.03
C ASP A 286 77.28 -41.26 -9.91
N ALA A 287 77.78 -41.41 -8.67
CA ALA A 287 76.93 -41.65 -7.49
C ALA A 287 76.02 -40.46 -7.14
N SER A 288 76.47 -39.22 -7.36
CA SER A 288 75.68 -38.02 -7.08
C SER A 288 74.55 -37.79 -8.10
N SER A 289 74.76 -38.18 -9.36
CA SER A 289 73.76 -37.95 -10.43
C SER A 289 72.61 -38.96 -10.44
N ALA A 290 72.83 -40.18 -9.93
CA ALA A 290 71.85 -41.26 -10.04
C ALA A 290 70.87 -41.37 -8.85
N HIS A 291 71.13 -40.73 -7.72
CA HIS A 291 70.34 -40.93 -6.49
C HIS A 291 69.54 -39.70 -6.04
N ALA A 292 69.95 -38.48 -6.39
CA ALA A 292 69.21 -37.29 -6.01
C ALA A 292 67.93 -37.08 -6.86
N ASP A 293 68.04 -37.33 -8.18
CA ASP A 293 66.96 -37.00 -9.12
C ASP A 293 65.81 -38.04 -9.11
N ASP A 294 66.09 -39.33 -8.96
CA ASP A 294 65.04 -40.37 -8.98
C ASP A 294 64.21 -40.38 -7.68
N ALA A 295 64.81 -40.07 -6.53
CA ALA A 295 64.07 -40.02 -5.26
C ALA A 295 63.16 -38.79 -5.17
N ALA A 296 63.66 -37.61 -5.57
CA ALA A 296 62.88 -36.37 -5.57
C ALA A 296 61.73 -36.42 -6.59
N LEU A 297 61.97 -36.98 -7.79
CA LEU A 297 60.94 -37.11 -8.81
C LEU A 297 59.82 -38.08 -8.37
N ARG A 298 60.17 -39.21 -7.73
CA ARG A 298 59.18 -40.13 -7.16
C ARG A 298 58.33 -39.50 -6.07
N GLU A 299 58.92 -38.65 -5.22
CA GLU A 299 58.18 -37.96 -4.18
C GLU A 299 57.19 -36.93 -4.75
N GLN A 300 57.62 -36.14 -5.75
CA GLN A 300 56.77 -35.18 -6.44
C GLN A 300 55.60 -35.85 -7.18
N ILE A 301 55.87 -36.95 -7.91
CA ILE A 301 54.83 -37.72 -8.60
C ILE A 301 53.80 -38.27 -7.61
N ASN A 302 54.26 -38.81 -6.47
CA ASN A 302 53.36 -39.35 -5.45
C ASN A 302 52.51 -38.27 -4.76
N ASN A 303 53.06 -37.07 -4.54
CA ASN A 303 52.30 -35.97 -3.94
C ASN A 303 51.26 -35.39 -4.92
N LEU A 304 51.63 -35.21 -6.20
CA LEU A 304 50.71 -34.74 -7.22
C LEU A 304 49.56 -35.73 -7.47
N ALA A 305 49.88 -37.03 -7.53
CA ALA A 305 48.86 -38.07 -7.67
C ALA A 305 47.88 -38.08 -6.47
N ALA A 306 48.36 -37.86 -5.24
CA ALA A 306 47.50 -37.77 -4.06
C ALA A 306 46.55 -36.55 -4.10
N GLU A 307 47.03 -35.40 -4.57
CA GLU A 307 46.22 -34.18 -4.67
C GLU A 307 45.12 -34.31 -5.74
N VAL A 308 45.45 -34.87 -6.91
CA VAL A 308 44.48 -35.14 -7.99
C VAL A 308 43.39 -36.10 -7.50
N ILE A 309 43.77 -37.19 -6.82
CA ILE A 309 42.80 -38.17 -6.28
C ILE A 309 41.89 -37.53 -5.21
N SER A 310 42.45 -36.65 -4.37
CA SER A 310 41.68 -35.90 -3.37
C SER A 310 40.68 -34.94 -4.02
N LEU A 311 41.08 -34.21 -5.07
CA LEU A 311 40.22 -33.29 -5.80
C LEU A 311 39.10 -34.04 -6.54
N THR A 312 39.41 -35.14 -7.23
CA THR A 312 38.41 -35.97 -7.91
C THR A 312 37.45 -36.62 -6.91
N SER A 313 37.95 -37.05 -5.74
CA SER A 313 37.07 -37.56 -4.67
C SER A 313 36.12 -36.51 -4.12
N LYS A 314 36.47 -35.21 -4.14
CA LYS A 314 35.56 -34.12 -3.74
C LYS A 314 34.50 -33.85 -4.79
N LEU A 315 34.87 -33.88 -6.07
CA LEU A 315 33.97 -33.64 -7.19
C LEU A 315 32.93 -34.77 -7.38
N ASP A 316 33.32 -36.03 -7.17
CA ASP A 316 32.43 -37.19 -7.35
C ASP A 316 31.41 -37.39 -6.21
N GLY A 317 31.48 -36.59 -5.14
CA GLY A 317 30.51 -36.65 -4.03
C GLY A 317 30.61 -37.90 -3.14
N PRO A 318 29.63 -38.11 -2.22
CA PRO A 318 29.74 -39.09 -1.14
C PRO A 318 29.73 -40.57 -1.60
N ASP A 319 29.23 -40.87 -2.80
CA ASP A 319 29.10 -42.25 -3.34
C ASP A 319 30.23 -42.69 -4.28
N SER A 320 31.35 -41.95 -4.33
CA SER A 320 32.42 -42.23 -5.29
C SER A 320 33.10 -43.60 -5.06
N PRO A 321 33.43 -44.34 -6.15
CA PRO A 321 34.15 -45.61 -6.05
C PRO A 321 35.56 -45.46 -5.47
N ILE A 322 36.16 -44.28 -5.61
CA ILE A 322 37.47 -43.91 -5.03
C ILE A 322 37.41 -43.97 -3.50
N ARG A 323 36.32 -43.50 -2.90
CA ARG A 323 36.14 -43.53 -1.45
C ARG A 323 36.03 -44.96 -0.92
N LYS A 324 35.27 -45.82 -1.61
CA LYS A 324 35.16 -47.25 -1.29
C LYS A 324 36.53 -47.95 -1.36
N ALA A 325 37.34 -47.63 -2.38
CA ALA A 325 38.68 -48.18 -2.53
C ALA A 325 39.71 -47.67 -1.49
N LEU A 326 39.51 -46.46 -0.93
CA LEU A 326 40.33 -45.93 0.17
C LEU A 326 39.93 -46.50 1.54
N GLU A 327 38.68 -46.93 1.70
CA GLU A 327 38.14 -47.55 2.92
C GLU A 327 38.40 -49.07 2.97
N GLU A 328 38.68 -49.70 1.83
CA GLU A 328 39.15 -51.09 1.77
C GLU A 328 40.63 -51.19 2.22
N PRO A 329 40.95 -51.99 3.25
CA PRO A 329 42.33 -52.25 3.62
C PRO A 329 42.98 -53.10 2.52
N GLY A 330 43.87 -52.50 1.74
CA GLY A 330 44.70 -53.21 0.77
C GLY A 330 45.49 -54.37 1.39
N PRO A 331 45.87 -55.39 0.61
CA PRO A 331 46.43 -56.63 1.14
C PRO A 331 47.72 -56.39 1.95
N GLY A 332 47.62 -56.79 3.22
CA GLY A 332 48.62 -56.94 4.27
C GLY A 332 50.11 -56.69 4.00
N GLY A 333 50.72 -55.89 4.88
CA GLY A 333 52.09 -56.13 5.33
C GLY A 333 52.47 -55.27 6.54
N LYS A 334 53.12 -55.92 7.52
CA LYS A 334 53.37 -55.46 8.89
C LYS A 334 54.00 -54.04 8.99
N LEU A 335 53.50 -53.24 9.93
CA LEU A 335 54.04 -51.94 10.33
C LEU A 335 55.46 -52.09 10.87
N GLY A 336 56.40 -51.31 10.33
CA GLY A 336 57.76 -51.21 10.87
C GLY A 336 58.69 -50.36 10.00
N GLU A 337 58.69 -50.56 8.69
CA GLU A 337 59.59 -49.86 7.76
C GLU A 337 58.96 -49.78 6.36
N ARG A 338 57.94 -48.92 6.16
CA ARG A 338 57.37 -48.68 4.81
C ARG A 338 57.30 -47.19 4.49
N PRO A 339 57.69 -46.77 3.27
CA PRO A 339 57.46 -45.41 2.80
C PRO A 339 55.95 -45.14 2.74
N ILE A 340 55.55 -43.92 3.13
CA ILE A 340 54.14 -43.48 3.25
C ILE A 340 53.39 -43.81 1.95
N SER A 341 52.35 -44.64 2.05
CA SER A 341 51.54 -45.07 0.91
C SER A 341 50.76 -43.89 0.32
N LEU A 342 50.41 -43.98 -0.96
CA LEU A 342 49.58 -42.99 -1.64
C LEU A 342 48.23 -42.80 -0.93
N ALA A 343 47.63 -43.90 -0.44
CA ALA A 343 46.37 -43.88 0.31
C ALA A 343 46.50 -43.11 1.64
N ASP A 344 47.61 -43.28 2.35
CA ASP A 344 47.86 -42.58 3.62
C ASP A 344 48.02 -41.06 3.38
N ARG A 345 48.65 -40.65 2.27
CA ARG A 345 48.77 -39.23 1.90
C ARG A 345 47.42 -38.61 1.53
N VAL A 346 46.58 -39.34 0.79
CA VAL A 346 45.22 -38.89 0.45
C VAL A 346 44.37 -38.73 1.72
N LEU A 347 44.46 -39.66 2.67
CA LEU A 347 43.77 -39.54 3.96
C LEU A 347 44.29 -38.37 4.80
N ALA A 348 45.61 -38.15 4.84
CA ALA A 348 46.21 -37.01 5.53
C ALA A 348 45.73 -35.66 4.95
N LEU A 349 45.69 -35.53 3.62
CA LEU A 349 45.17 -34.32 2.94
C LEU A 349 43.68 -34.08 3.18
N ARG A 350 42.87 -35.15 3.31
CA ARG A 350 41.45 -35.01 3.68
C ARG A 350 41.29 -34.60 5.12
N LYS A 351 42.12 -35.12 6.03
CA LYS A 351 42.10 -34.75 7.45
C LYS A 351 42.49 -33.28 7.65
N THR A 352 43.55 -32.80 6.99
CA THR A 352 43.92 -31.38 7.05
C THR A 352 42.85 -30.47 6.44
N ALA A 353 42.21 -30.88 5.35
CA ALA A 353 41.09 -30.14 4.77
C ALA A 353 39.83 -30.13 5.67
N ALA A 354 39.59 -31.18 6.45
CA ALA A 354 38.50 -31.23 7.42
C ALA A 354 38.79 -30.36 8.65
N ASP A 355 40.01 -30.42 9.20
CA ASP A 355 40.44 -29.57 10.32
C ASP A 355 40.40 -28.08 9.93
N GLN A 356 40.75 -27.72 8.68
CA GLN A 356 40.61 -26.34 8.20
C GLN A 356 39.16 -25.87 8.08
N ALA A 357 38.24 -26.75 7.69
CA ALA A 357 36.81 -26.42 7.62
C ALA A 357 36.21 -26.22 9.03
N ASP A 358 36.65 -26.99 10.02
CA ASP A 358 36.19 -26.90 11.40
C ASP A 358 36.70 -25.63 12.10
N VAL A 359 37.95 -25.20 11.80
CA VAL A 359 38.51 -23.93 12.27
C VAL A 359 37.76 -22.72 11.68
N THR A 360 37.41 -22.75 10.39
CA THR A 360 36.60 -21.68 9.78
C THR A 360 35.16 -21.63 10.30
N ALA A 361 34.59 -22.76 10.72
CA ALA A 361 33.27 -22.81 11.33
C ALA A 361 33.26 -22.26 12.77
N SER A 362 34.35 -22.47 13.52
CA SER A 362 34.50 -22.00 14.90
C SER A 362 34.97 -20.54 15.03
N GLU A 363 35.51 -19.92 13.97
CA GLU A 363 35.71 -18.46 13.88
C GLU A 363 34.46 -17.69 13.40
N SER A 364 33.40 -18.39 12.97
CA SER A 364 32.15 -17.80 12.45
C SER A 364 30.96 -17.87 13.41
N LEU A 365 31.19 -18.25 14.67
CA LEU A 365 30.27 -18.22 15.81
C LEU A 365 30.88 -17.37 16.93
#